data_AF-A0A507BNM6-F1
#
_entry.id   AF-A0A507BNM6-F1
#
_cell.length_a   1.000
_cell.length_b   1.000
_cell.length_c   1.000
_cell.angle_alpha   90.00
_cell.angle_beta   90.00
_cell.angle_gamma   90.00
#
_symmetry.space_group_name_H-M   'P 1'
#
loop_
_entity.id
_entity.type
_entity.pdbx_description
1 polymer ?
#
loop_
_entity_poly.entity_id
_entity_poly.type
_entity_poly.pdbx_seq_one_letter_code
_entity_poly.pdbx_strand_id
1 'polypeptide(L)'
;MVSGSNFEIMTITNELVSTTYLPEVAPEQGWTKIEAIDSLLRKGGYSGRITDQVRQKIVLTRYQSSKYTITYEEYLKLKSAA
;
A
#
# COMPACT_ATOMS: atom_id res chain seq x y z
N MET A 1 5.52 14.07 20.76
CA MET A 1 6.09 14.43 19.43
C MET A 1 5.43 13.51 18.42
N VAL A 2 4.46 14.00 17.65
CA VAL A 2 3.67 13.14 16.76
C VAL A 2 4.42 12.98 15.43
N SER A 3 5.12 11.86 15.25
CA SER A 3 5.77 11.53 13.98
C SER A 3 4.73 10.90 13.05
N GLY A 4 4.14 11.70 12.17
CA GLY A 4 3.25 11.21 11.11
C GLY A 4 4.06 10.73 9.92
N SER A 5 3.84 9.48 9.50
CA SER A 5 4.37 8.96 8.23
C SER A 5 3.23 8.90 7.22
N ASN A 6 3.46 9.46 6.03
CA ASN A 6 2.53 9.40 4.91
C ASN A 6 2.81 8.13 4.11
N PHE A 7 1.77 7.34 3.90
CA PHE A 7 1.89 6.01 3.32
C PHE A 7 1.01 5.91 2.05
N GLU A 8 1.62 5.60 0.89
CA GLU A 8 0.95 5.48 -0.42
C GLU A 8 0.62 4.01 -0.78
N ILE A 9 -0.63 3.58 -0.69
CA ILE A 9 -1.06 2.18 -0.89
C ILE A 9 -1.16 1.88 -2.38
N MET A 10 -0.90 0.65 -2.84
CA MET A 10 -1.11 0.25 -4.23
C MET A 10 -1.98 -1.01 -4.32
N THR A 11 -3.19 -0.86 -4.87
CA THR A 11 -4.09 -1.98 -5.18
C THR A 11 -4.19 -2.16 -6.68
N ILE A 12 -4.13 -3.42 -7.13
CA ILE A 12 -4.42 -3.81 -8.52
C ILE A 12 -5.73 -4.59 -8.51
N THR A 13 -6.69 -4.10 -9.27
CA THR A 13 -7.91 -4.83 -9.61
C THR A 13 -7.82 -5.26 -11.08
N ASN A 14 -7.88 -6.57 -11.32
CA ASN A 14 -8.16 -7.14 -12.64
C ASN A 14 -9.46 -7.97 -12.55
N GLU A 15 -10.10 -8.29 -13.68
CA GLU A 15 -11.49 -8.79 -13.76
C GLU A 15 -11.82 -10.04 -12.91
N LEU A 16 -10.84 -10.76 -12.38
CA LEU A 16 -11.02 -11.96 -11.56
C LEU A 16 -10.44 -11.88 -10.14
N VAL A 17 -9.51 -10.96 -9.85
CA VAL A 17 -8.79 -10.90 -8.57
C VAL A 17 -8.38 -9.47 -8.22
N SER A 18 -8.66 -9.07 -6.97
CA SER A 18 -8.11 -7.87 -6.35
C SER A 18 -6.97 -8.25 -5.41
N THR A 19 -5.78 -7.72 -5.65
CA THR A 19 -4.64 -7.87 -4.72
C THR A 19 -4.19 -6.50 -4.24
N THR A 20 -3.81 -6.41 -2.97
CA THR A 20 -3.41 -5.15 -2.34
C THR A 20 -2.04 -5.31 -1.71
N TYR A 21 -1.14 -4.37 -1.98
CA TYR A 21 0.04 -4.17 -1.16
C TYR A 21 -0.16 -2.97 -0.26
N LEU A 22 0.32 -3.14 0.97
CA LEU A 22 0.46 -2.04 1.90
C LEU A 22 1.54 -1.08 1.39
N PRO A 23 1.39 0.21 1.74
CA PRO A 23 2.24 1.28 1.28
C PRO A 23 3.70 1.12 1.69
N GLU A 24 3.95 0.59 2.87
CA GLU A 24 5.30 0.30 3.36
C GLU A 24 6.02 -0.81 2.59
N VAL A 25 5.30 -1.71 1.90
CA VAL A 25 5.90 -2.92 1.31
C VAL A 25 6.87 -2.59 0.18
N ALA A 26 6.52 -1.66 -0.71
CA ALA A 26 7.39 -1.28 -1.82
C ALA A 26 8.72 -0.66 -1.34
N PRO A 27 8.74 0.38 -0.48
CA PRO A 27 9.99 0.93 0.03
C PRO A 27 10.77 -0.05 0.93
N GLU A 28 10.10 -0.88 1.74
CA GLU A 28 10.78 -1.89 2.58
C GLU A 28 11.52 -2.94 1.77
N GLN A 29 10.96 -3.33 0.62
CA GLN A 29 11.60 -4.29 -0.30
C GLN A 29 12.55 -3.61 -1.29
N GLY A 30 12.65 -2.29 -1.28
CA GLY A 30 13.42 -1.52 -2.26
C GLY A 30 12.88 -1.62 -3.69
N TRP A 31 11.60 -1.94 -3.85
CA TRP A 31 10.97 -2.09 -5.16
C TRP A 31 10.61 -0.76 -5.78
N THR A 32 10.90 -0.63 -7.07
CA THR A 32 10.31 0.39 -7.92
C THR A 32 8.82 0.13 -8.12
N LYS A 33 8.07 1.14 -8.56
CA LYS A 33 6.62 1.01 -8.82
C LYS A 33 6.31 -0.16 -9.77
N ILE A 34 7.14 -0.37 -10.79
CA ILE A 34 6.93 -1.45 -11.77
C ILE A 34 7.18 -2.83 -11.14
N GLU A 35 8.24 -2.97 -10.36
CA GLU A 35 8.54 -4.23 -9.66
C GLU A 35 7.45 -4.58 -8.64
N ALA A 36 6.93 -3.57 -7.93
CA ALA A 36 5.79 -3.74 -7.04
C ALA A 36 4.53 -4.19 -7.81
N ILE A 37 4.25 -3.62 -8.99
CA ILE A 37 3.12 -4.01 -9.86
C ILE A 37 3.29 -5.47 -10.30
N ASP A 38 4.48 -5.83 -10.78
CA ASP A 38 4.76 -7.15 -11.31
C ASP A 38 4.69 -8.24 -10.22
N SER A 39 5.24 -7.94 -9.04
CA SER A 39 5.15 -8.80 -7.85
C SER A 39 3.70 -8.98 -7.39
N LEU A 40 2.91 -7.89 -7.42
CA LEU A 40 1.52 -7.93 -7.02
C LEU A 40 0.65 -8.70 -8.03
N LEU A 41 0.93 -8.60 -9.32
CA LEU A 41 0.32 -9.45 -10.36
C LEU A 41 0.61 -10.93 -10.12
N ARG A 42 1.87 -11.29 -9.83
CA ARG A 42 2.25 -12.67 -9.50
C ARG A 42 1.52 -13.18 -8.26
N LYS A 43 1.42 -12.34 -7.22
CA LYS A 43 0.67 -12.64 -5.99
C LYS A 43 -0.83 -12.79 -6.22
N GLY A 44 -1.39 -12.03 -7.15
CA GLY A 44 -2.80 -12.14 -7.58
C GLY A 44 -3.10 -13.32 -8.50
N GLY A 45 -2.16 -14.25 -8.69
CA GLY A 45 -2.35 -15.47 -9.49
C GLY A 45 -2.08 -15.31 -10.98
N TYR A 46 -1.51 -14.18 -11.42
CA TYR A 46 -1.15 -14.01 -12.83
C TYR A 46 0.14 -14.79 -13.18
N SER A 47 -0.02 -15.92 -13.86
CA SER A 47 1.09 -16.79 -14.29
C SER A 47 1.65 -16.45 -15.68
N GLY A 48 0.96 -15.61 -16.46
CA GLY A 48 1.37 -15.21 -17.81
C GLY A 48 2.65 -14.37 -17.87
N ARG A 49 3.09 -14.05 -19.09
CA ARG A 49 4.14 -13.04 -19.30
C ARG A 49 3.57 -11.65 -19.02
N ILE A 50 4.19 -10.91 -18.11
CA ILE A 50 3.80 -9.54 -17.80
C ILE A 50 4.33 -8.64 -18.91
N THR A 51 3.47 -8.31 -19.87
CA THR A 51 3.78 -7.36 -20.96
C THR A 51 3.22 -5.99 -20.62
N ASP A 52 3.67 -4.96 -21.33
CA ASP A 52 3.15 -3.60 -21.11
C ASP A 52 1.64 -3.49 -21.40
N GLN A 53 1.11 -4.32 -22.31
CA GLN A 53 -0.34 -4.41 -22.53
C GLN A 53 -1.10 -4.93 -21.31
N VAL A 54 -0.52 -5.88 -20.57
CA VAL A 54 -1.12 -6.37 -19.32
C VAL A 54 -1.09 -5.26 -18.28
N ARG A 55 0.04 -4.55 -18.16
CA ARG A 55 0.18 -3.42 -17.23
C ARG A 55 -0.81 -2.29 -17.50
N GLN A 56 -1.10 -2.00 -18.77
CA GLN A 56 -2.08 -0.98 -19.14
C GLN A 56 -3.54 -1.38 -18.86
N LYS A 57 -3.84 -2.67 -18.77
CA LYS A 57 -5.20 -3.17 -18.45
C LYS A 57 -5.49 -3.16 -16.95
N ILE A 58 -4.49 -2.89 -16.12
CA ILE A 58 -4.62 -2.92 -14.68
C ILE A 58 -5.20 -1.60 -14.18
N VAL A 59 -6.21 -1.68 -13.30
CA VAL A 59 -6.66 -0.53 -12.52
C VAL A 59 -5.82 -0.43 -11.26
N LEU A 60 -5.06 0.66 -11.15
CA LEU A 60 -4.28 0.99 -9.95
C LEU A 60 -5.07 1.94 -9.07
N THR A 61 -5.38 1.50 -7.85
CA THR A 61 -5.95 2.37 -6.82
C THR A 61 -4.86 2.74 -5.83
N ARG A 62 -4.63 4.04 -5.66
CA ARG A 62 -3.75 4.58 -4.61
C ARG A 62 -4.58 4.96 -3.39
N TYR A 63 -4.26 4.40 -2.22
CA TYR A 63 -4.79 4.93 -0.97
C TYR A 63 -3.73 5.76 -0.25
N GLN A 64 -4.18 6.68 0.60
CA GLN A 64 -3.31 7.41 1.51
C GLN A 64 -3.76 7.09 2.92
N SER A 65 -2.82 6.69 3.77
CA SER A 65 -3.09 6.54 5.21
C SER A 65 -2.12 7.39 6.02
N SER A 66 -2.62 7.90 7.13
CA SER A 66 -1.82 8.63 8.12
C SER A 66 -1.82 7.80 9.40
N LYS A 67 -0.65 7.37 9.84
CA LYS A 67 -0.48 6.67 11.12
C LYS A 67 0.14 7.65 12.12
N TYR A 68 -0.49 7.74 13.28
CA TYR A 68 -0.02 8.56 14.38
C TYR A 68 0.30 7.66 15.57
N THR A 69 1.47 7.84 16.17
CA THR A 69 1.87 7.20 17.41
C THR A 69 1.93 8.25 18.50
N ILE A 70 1.32 7.94 19.64
CA ILE A 70 1.34 8.77 20.85
C ILE A 70 1.77 7.90 22.02
N THR A 71 2.40 8.50 23.02
CA THR A 71 2.70 7.79 24.26
C THR A 71 1.42 7.55 25.06
N TYR A 72 1.46 6.57 25.96
CA TYR A 72 0.31 6.31 26.84
C TYR A 72 -0.04 7.52 27.72
N GLU A 73 0.96 8.30 28.14
CA GLU A 73 0.76 9.54 28.91
C GLU A 73 0.07 10.62 28.07
N GLU A 74 0.46 10.79 26.80
CA GLU A 74 -0.20 11.70 25.86
C GLU A 74 -1.67 11.28 25.62
N TYR A 75 -1.93 9.98 25.53
CA TYR A 75 -3.30 9.43 25.41
C TYR A 75 -4.16 9.74 26.64
N LEU A 76 -3.63 9.57 27.85
CA LEU A 76 -4.37 9.87 29.09
C LEU A 76 -4.76 11.35 29.17
N LYS A 77 -3.85 12.26 28.78
CA LYS A 77 -4.12 13.70 28.71
C LYS A 77 -5.25 14.04 27.73
N LEU A 78 -5.26 13.40 26.56
CA LEU A 78 -6.34 13.56 25.57
C LEU A 78 -7.67 13.02 26.09
N LYS A 79 -7.67 11.86 26.75
CA LYS A 79 -8.88 11.24 27.30
C LYS A 79 -9.48 12.04 28.45
N SER A 80 -8.67 12.67 29.30
CA SER A 80 -9.15 13.49 30.41
C SER A 80 -9.65 14.88 29.99
N ALA A 81 -9.35 15.30 28.76
CA ALA A 81 -9.73 16.60 28.22
C ALA A 81 -11.04 16.56 27.40
N ALA A 82 -11.67 15.39 27.27
CA ALA A 82 -12.97 15.15 26.61
C ALA A 82 -14.04 14.82 27.66
#